data_AF-A0A917QYV3-F1
#
_entry.id   AF-A0A917QYV3-F1
#
_cell.length_a   1.000
_cell.length_b   1.000
_cell.length_c   1.000
_cell.angle_alpha   90.00
_cell.angle_beta   90.00
_cell.angle_gamma   90.00
#
_symmetry.space_group_name_H-M   'P 1'
#
loop_
_entity.id
_entity.type
_entity.pdbx_description
1 polymer ?
#
loop_
_entity_poly.entity_id
_entity_poly.type
_entity_poly.pdbx_seq_one_letter_code
_entity_poly.pdbx_strand_id
1 'polypeptide(L)'
;MAQAWLPVASRIPALEDSGPMAGGAPRVVWFIWPTDPHRVSAKSVAQRLVQISRPAHLVWNPVSGQIIQSLPPTRAASGLPGELNRQGRVCVQIRVLGSVEEPFTESKMDGLDDILAWLDSWHVPRRWPAGAPLPYPLSMAAQGSMRVWAKGGHFGASQVPGVPDGDPGAIDVHRIVGEPADGLDVPVPGRSPDAGEAAGQRR
;
A
#
# COMPACT_ATOMS: atom_id res chain seq x y z
N MET A 1 20.39 2.68 0.49
CA MET A 1 19.80 2.77 1.85
C MET A 1 18.37 3.28 1.72
N ALA A 2 17.44 2.77 2.53
CA ALA A 2 16.05 3.24 2.53
C ALA A 2 15.96 4.68 3.05
N GLN A 3 15.26 5.56 2.34
CA GLN A 3 15.10 6.96 2.74
C GLN A 3 13.78 7.12 3.51
N ALA A 4 13.85 7.59 4.76
CA ALA A 4 12.65 7.83 5.59
C ALA A 4 11.68 8.82 4.92
N TRP A 5 12.23 9.74 4.13
CA TRP A 5 11.47 10.72 3.39
C TRP A 5 11.65 10.52 1.88
N LEU A 6 10.55 10.51 1.14
CA LEU A 6 10.52 10.50 -0.31
C LEU A 6 11.16 11.80 -0.83
N PRO A 7 12.26 11.75 -1.62
CA PRO A 7 13.03 12.95 -1.98
C PRO A 7 12.24 14.02 -2.72
N VAL A 8 11.35 13.60 -3.63
CA VAL A 8 10.53 14.52 -4.44
C VAL A 8 9.32 15.08 -3.67
N ALA A 9 9.01 14.53 -2.50
CA ALA A 9 7.85 14.95 -1.73
C ALA A 9 8.13 16.21 -0.92
N SER A 10 7.16 17.14 -0.95
CA SER A 10 7.13 18.20 0.06
C SER A 10 6.75 17.62 1.42
N ARG A 11 7.28 18.20 2.49
CA ARG A 11 7.07 17.68 3.85
C ARG A 11 6.11 18.56 4.63
N ILE A 12 5.09 17.95 5.21
CA ILE A 12 4.19 18.57 6.20
C ILE A 12 4.12 17.60 7.37
N PRO A 13 5.10 17.63 8.30
CA PRO A 13 5.22 16.62 9.33
C PRO A 13 3.99 16.66 10.25
N ALA A 14 3.44 15.48 10.54
CA ALA A 14 2.47 15.33 11.60
C ALA A 14 3.19 15.20 12.95
N LEU A 15 2.64 15.82 14.00
CA LEU A 15 3.15 15.68 15.36
C LEU A 15 2.64 14.40 16.03
N GLU A 16 1.51 13.90 15.58
CA GLU A 16 0.84 12.72 16.10
C GLU A 16 1.01 11.55 15.12
N ASP A 17 1.07 10.34 15.66
CA ASP A 17 1.05 9.09 14.91
C ASP A 17 0.39 8.00 15.77
N SER A 18 0.21 6.81 15.22
CA SER A 18 -0.39 5.66 15.93
C SER A 18 0.66 4.71 16.53
N GLY A 19 1.87 5.21 16.82
CA GLY A 19 2.94 4.45 17.47
C GLY A 19 3.92 3.75 16.51
N PRO A 20 4.84 2.94 17.05
CA PRO A 20 5.84 2.23 16.27
C PRO A 20 5.24 1.04 15.50
N MET A 21 5.85 0.72 14.34
CA MET A 21 5.58 -0.52 13.60
C MET A 21 5.81 -1.77 14.44
N ALA A 22 5.00 -2.81 14.21
CA ALA A 22 5.06 -4.10 14.91
C ALA A 22 5.92 -5.16 14.20
N GLY A 23 6.45 -4.87 13.01
CA GLY A 23 7.25 -5.82 12.24
C GLY A 23 6.41 -6.77 11.37
N GLY A 24 7.07 -7.62 10.60
CA GLY A 24 6.45 -8.53 9.63
C GLY A 24 6.52 -8.04 8.17
N ALA A 25 5.72 -8.65 7.29
CA ALA A 25 5.73 -8.33 5.86
C ALA A 25 5.32 -6.87 5.63
N PRO A 26 6.10 -6.08 4.86
CA PRO A 26 5.80 -4.67 4.61
C PRO A 26 4.63 -4.56 3.64
N ARG A 27 3.94 -3.43 3.71
CA ARG A 27 2.75 -3.20 2.91
C ARG A 27 2.49 -1.73 2.67
N VAL A 28 1.64 -1.50 1.68
CA VAL A 28 1.03 -0.22 1.38
C VAL A 28 -0.47 -0.40 1.21
N VAL A 29 -1.24 0.55 1.76
CA VAL A 29 -2.69 0.62 1.61
C VAL A 29 -3.08 1.90 0.89
N TRP A 30 -3.83 1.74 -0.18
CA TRP A 30 -4.31 2.81 -1.05
C TRP A 30 -5.73 3.19 -0.67
N PHE A 31 -5.93 4.49 -0.45
CA PHE A 31 -7.20 5.10 -0.10
C PHE A 31 -7.50 6.25 -1.04
N ILE A 32 -8.79 6.57 -1.19
CA ILE A 32 -9.25 7.76 -1.88
C ILE A 32 -9.50 8.87 -0.85
N TRP A 33 -9.14 10.08 -1.23
CA TRP A 33 -9.65 11.28 -0.60
C TRP A 33 -10.64 11.94 -1.57
N PRO A 34 -11.96 11.89 -1.29
CA PRO A 34 -13.00 12.26 -2.25
C PRO A 34 -12.94 13.75 -2.56
N THR A 35 -12.34 14.10 -3.69
CA THR A 35 -12.16 15.48 -4.13
C THR A 35 -11.77 15.54 -5.60
N ASP A 36 -12.00 16.70 -6.23
CA ASP A 36 -11.54 16.95 -7.60
C ASP A 36 -10.02 17.24 -7.61
N PRO A 37 -9.20 16.36 -8.21
CA PRO A 37 -7.75 16.52 -8.26
C PRO A 37 -7.30 17.69 -9.14
N HIS A 38 -8.15 18.25 -10.01
CA HIS A 38 -7.82 19.45 -10.78
C HIS A 38 -7.99 20.74 -9.97
N ARG A 39 -8.80 20.70 -8.90
CA ARG A 39 -9.12 21.88 -8.07
C ARG A 39 -8.42 21.88 -6.73
N VAL A 40 -8.11 20.71 -6.18
CA VAL A 40 -7.56 20.57 -4.83
C VAL A 40 -6.14 20.04 -4.86
N SER A 41 -5.27 20.70 -4.10
CA SER A 41 -3.87 20.30 -3.97
C SER A 41 -3.69 19.18 -2.95
N ALA A 42 -2.69 18.31 -3.14
CA ALA A 42 -2.27 17.36 -2.12
C ALA A 42 -1.81 18.08 -0.84
N LYS A 43 -1.21 19.27 -0.98
CA LYS A 43 -0.80 20.13 0.16
C LYS A 43 -1.96 20.47 1.09
N SER A 44 -3.07 20.97 0.55
CA SER A 44 -4.26 21.33 1.34
C SER A 44 -4.88 20.11 2.03
N VAL A 45 -4.90 18.95 1.36
CA VAL A 45 -5.41 17.71 1.95
C VAL A 45 -4.48 17.21 3.07
N ALA A 46 -3.17 17.24 2.87
CA ALA A 46 -2.21 16.86 3.92
C ALA A 46 -2.31 17.77 5.14
N GLN A 47 -2.41 19.10 4.95
CA GLN A 47 -2.63 20.04 6.04
C GLN A 47 -3.93 19.72 6.79
N ARG A 48 -5.01 19.41 6.07
CA ARG A 48 -6.29 19.02 6.68
C ARG A 48 -6.18 17.74 7.50
N LEU A 49 -5.52 16.71 6.98
CA LEU A 49 -5.32 15.43 7.68
C LEU A 49 -4.53 15.62 8.99
N VAL A 50 -3.49 16.46 8.96
CA VAL A 50 -2.73 16.81 10.17
C VAL A 50 -3.61 17.58 11.17
N GLN A 51 -4.39 18.56 10.70
CA GLN A 51 -5.28 19.35 11.56
C GLN A 51 -6.35 18.53 12.28
N ILE A 52 -6.83 17.46 11.65
CA ILE A 52 -7.85 16.58 12.25
C ILE A 52 -7.25 15.38 12.99
N SER A 53 -5.94 15.39 13.26
CA SER A 53 -5.23 14.30 13.94
C SER A 53 -5.39 12.94 13.24
N ARG A 54 -5.51 12.96 11.91
CA ARG A 54 -5.59 11.75 11.09
C ARG A 54 -4.54 11.68 9.99
N PRO A 55 -3.24 11.75 10.32
CA PRO A 55 -2.19 11.78 9.31
C PRO A 55 -2.11 10.46 8.53
N ALA A 56 -1.89 10.60 7.22
CA ALA A 56 -1.43 9.52 6.34
C ALA A 56 0.09 9.63 6.15
N HIS A 57 0.73 8.60 5.59
CA HIS A 57 2.14 8.70 5.20
C HIS A 57 2.29 9.64 4.02
N LEU A 58 1.52 9.39 2.97
CA LEU A 58 1.53 10.16 1.74
C LEU A 58 0.14 10.68 1.39
N VAL A 59 0.10 11.90 0.86
CA VAL A 59 -1.02 12.44 0.10
C VAL A 59 -0.53 12.72 -1.30
N TRP A 60 -1.23 12.18 -2.30
CA TRP A 60 -0.83 12.24 -3.70
C TRP A 60 -1.96 12.76 -4.58
N ASN A 61 -1.63 13.73 -5.43
CA ASN A 61 -2.50 14.17 -6.51
C ASN A 61 -1.99 13.55 -7.83
N PRO A 62 -2.72 12.59 -8.41
CA PRO A 62 -2.26 11.82 -9.57
C PRO A 62 -2.29 12.61 -10.88
N VAL A 63 -2.97 13.77 -10.91
CA VAL A 63 -3.05 14.63 -12.09
C VAL A 63 -1.89 15.60 -12.17
N SER A 64 -1.54 16.23 -11.04
CA SER A 64 -0.46 17.23 -10.96
C SER A 64 0.90 16.66 -10.57
N GLY A 65 0.94 15.42 -10.07
CA GLY A 65 2.14 14.79 -9.53
C GLY A 65 2.57 15.31 -8.16
N GLN A 66 1.77 16.15 -7.52
CA GLN A 66 2.11 16.67 -6.20
C GLN A 66 2.04 15.55 -5.15
N ILE A 67 3.16 15.33 -4.45
CA ILE A 67 3.27 14.36 -3.36
C ILE A 67 3.66 15.10 -2.08
N ILE A 68 2.88 14.87 -1.03
CA ILE A 68 3.17 15.37 0.32
C ILE A 68 3.41 14.18 1.23
N GLN A 69 4.47 14.23 2.00
CA GLN A 69 4.73 13.27 3.06
C GLN A 69 4.55 13.89 4.43
N SER A 70 3.82 13.20 5.30
CA SER A 70 3.55 13.65 6.68
C SER A 70 4.17 12.78 7.75
N LEU A 71 4.44 11.50 7.46
CA LEU A 71 5.04 10.57 8.40
C LEU A 71 6.15 9.74 7.74
N PRO A 72 7.22 9.40 8.48
CA PRO A 72 8.14 8.35 8.05
C PRO A 72 7.43 6.98 8.08
N PRO A 73 7.83 6.03 7.21
CA PRO A 73 7.14 4.74 7.06
C PRO A 73 7.33 3.80 8.26
N THR A 74 8.24 4.14 9.18
CA THR A 74 8.51 3.42 10.43
C THR A 74 7.54 3.79 11.56
N ARG A 75 6.64 4.74 11.34
CA ARG A 75 5.59 5.17 12.29
C ARG A 75 4.21 4.89 11.72
N ALA A 76 3.25 4.49 12.54
CA ALA A 76 1.92 4.12 12.07
C ALA A 76 1.06 5.34 11.76
N ALA A 77 0.41 5.33 10.60
CA ALA A 77 -0.63 6.29 10.25
C ALA A 77 -1.98 5.86 10.83
N SER A 78 -2.92 6.79 10.93
CA SER A 78 -4.19 6.63 11.66
C SER A 78 -5.38 6.24 10.77
N GLY A 79 -5.15 5.86 9.52
CA GLY A 79 -6.21 5.54 8.56
C GLY A 79 -6.76 4.13 8.65
N LEU A 80 -6.11 3.23 9.40
CA LEU A 80 -6.59 1.87 9.70
C LEU A 80 -6.83 1.70 11.20
N PRO A 81 -7.81 0.87 11.60
CA PRO A 81 -8.16 0.68 12.99
C PRO A 81 -7.20 -0.25 13.73
N GLY A 82 -7.11 -0.05 15.05
CA GLY A 82 -6.42 -0.94 15.97
C GLY A 82 -4.97 -1.19 15.59
N GLU A 83 -4.55 -2.45 15.60
CA GLU A 83 -3.17 -2.85 15.29
C GLU A 83 -2.90 -3.01 13.78
N LEU A 84 -3.91 -2.90 12.91
CA LEU A 84 -3.74 -3.15 11.48
C LEU A 84 -2.82 -2.12 10.81
N ASN A 85 -2.86 -0.86 11.25
CA ASN A 85 -1.93 0.18 10.80
C ASN A 85 -0.47 -0.04 11.25
N ARG A 86 -0.21 -0.95 12.19
CA ARG A 86 1.12 -1.26 12.73
C ARG A 86 1.70 -2.56 12.18
N GLN A 87 0.89 -3.40 11.54
CA GLN A 87 1.34 -4.68 11.01
C GLN A 87 2.25 -4.51 9.80
N GLY A 88 3.46 -5.05 9.90
CA GLY A 88 4.53 -4.91 8.92
C GLY A 88 5.73 -4.16 9.49
N ARG A 89 6.91 -4.39 8.91
CA ARG A 89 8.08 -3.51 9.15
C ARG A 89 7.80 -2.06 8.70
N VAL A 90 6.92 -1.92 7.71
CA VAL A 90 6.27 -0.67 7.29
C VAL A 90 4.83 -0.99 6.88
N CYS A 91 3.90 -0.07 7.16
CA CYS A 91 2.52 -0.11 6.70
C CYS A 91 2.14 1.27 6.18
N VAL A 92 2.55 1.56 4.95
CA VAL A 92 2.38 2.87 4.32
C VAL A 92 0.92 3.07 3.95
N GLN A 93 0.34 4.22 4.27
CA GLN A 93 -1.01 4.59 3.89
C GLN A 93 -0.94 5.79 2.95
N ILE A 94 -1.45 5.62 1.74
CA ILE A 94 -1.46 6.64 0.69
C ILE A 94 -2.89 7.13 0.50
N ARG A 95 -3.09 8.44 0.61
CA ARG A 95 -4.34 9.13 0.29
C ARG A 95 -4.23 9.71 -1.11
N VAL A 96 -4.96 9.15 -2.06
CA VAL A 96 -4.99 9.60 -3.45
C VAL A 96 -6.19 10.53 -3.65
N LEU A 97 -5.95 11.74 -4.16
CA LEU A 97 -7.06 12.63 -4.52
C LEU A 97 -7.80 12.08 -5.73
N GLY A 98 -9.12 11.97 -5.64
CA GLY A 98 -9.96 11.46 -6.72
C GLY A 98 -11.32 11.00 -6.22
N SER A 99 -11.90 10.03 -6.93
CA SER A 99 -13.17 9.37 -6.59
C SER A 99 -12.99 7.85 -6.65
N VAL A 100 -13.82 7.12 -5.89
CA VAL A 100 -13.90 5.64 -6.00
C VAL A 100 -14.66 5.18 -7.25
N GLU A 101 -15.44 6.09 -7.86
CA GLU A 101 -16.20 5.82 -9.09
C GLU A 101 -15.37 6.08 -10.34
N GLU A 102 -14.34 6.92 -10.24
CA GLU A 102 -13.41 7.27 -11.32
C GLU A 102 -12.00 6.85 -10.91
N PRO A 103 -11.58 5.62 -11.24
CA PRO A 103 -10.33 5.08 -10.76
C PRO A 103 -9.16 5.98 -11.15
N PHE A 104 -8.33 6.38 -10.18
CA PHE A 104 -7.17 7.25 -10.46
C PHE A 104 -6.19 6.62 -11.47
N THR A 105 -6.24 5.30 -11.63
CA THR A 105 -5.47 4.56 -12.64
C THR A 105 -5.94 4.81 -14.06
N GLU A 106 -7.01 5.56 -14.29
CA GLU A 106 -7.40 6.07 -15.61
C GLU A 106 -6.82 7.48 -15.88
N SER A 107 -6.25 8.12 -14.86
CA SER A 107 -5.62 9.43 -14.97
C SER A 107 -4.15 9.35 -15.43
N LYS A 108 -3.47 10.51 -15.43
CA LYS A 108 -2.07 10.65 -15.82
C LYS A 108 -1.10 9.89 -14.89
N MET A 109 -1.44 9.79 -13.60
CA MET A 109 -0.60 9.18 -12.55
C MET A 109 0.82 9.75 -12.45
N ASP A 110 0.94 11.07 -12.57
CA ASP A 110 2.23 11.75 -12.42
C ASP A 110 2.84 11.47 -11.04
N GLY A 111 4.14 11.21 -10.99
CA GLY A 111 4.88 10.92 -9.75
C GLY A 111 4.67 9.53 -9.17
N LEU A 112 3.91 8.64 -9.82
CA LEU A 112 3.74 7.26 -9.38
C LEU A 112 5.08 6.51 -9.31
N ASP A 113 5.95 6.67 -10.30
CA ASP A 113 7.25 5.98 -10.34
C ASP A 113 8.13 6.34 -9.14
N ASP A 114 8.12 7.61 -8.70
CA ASP A 114 8.86 8.05 -7.51
C ASP A 114 8.31 7.41 -6.23
N ILE A 115 6.98 7.30 -6.12
CA ILE A 115 6.32 6.61 -5.00
C ILE A 115 6.72 5.13 -4.99
N LEU A 116 6.66 4.46 -6.13
CA LEU A 116 6.98 3.03 -6.25
C LEU A 116 8.45 2.76 -5.97
N ALA A 117 9.37 3.56 -6.52
CA ALA A 117 10.80 3.44 -6.24
C ALA A 117 11.11 3.65 -4.74
N TRP A 118 10.40 4.55 -4.08
CA TRP A 118 10.52 4.74 -2.64
C TRP A 118 9.96 3.55 -1.86
N LEU A 119 8.79 3.02 -2.22
CA LEU A 119 8.22 1.81 -1.61
C LEU A 119 9.14 0.58 -1.79
N ASP A 120 9.79 0.45 -2.95
CA ASP A 120 10.79 -0.59 -3.21
C ASP A 120 11.99 -0.46 -2.27
N SER A 121 12.43 0.76 -1.95
CA SER A 121 13.51 0.99 -0.99
C SER A 121 13.15 0.49 0.42
N TRP A 122 11.85 0.44 0.74
CA TRP A 122 11.30 -0.17 1.97
C TRP A 122 10.93 -1.65 1.80
N HIS A 123 11.29 -2.23 0.65
CA HIS A 123 11.10 -3.60 0.27
C HIS A 123 9.61 -4.02 0.28
N VAL A 124 8.70 -3.10 -0.03
CA VAL A 124 7.28 -3.42 -0.26
C VAL A 124 7.19 -4.20 -1.57
N PRO A 125 6.72 -5.46 -1.57
CA PRO A 125 6.67 -6.24 -2.80
C PRO A 125 5.67 -5.65 -3.80
N ARG A 126 6.08 -5.46 -5.06
CA ARG A 126 5.23 -5.07 -6.19
C ARG A 126 4.28 -6.21 -6.59
N ARG A 127 3.29 -6.48 -5.74
CA ARG A 127 2.22 -7.46 -5.96
C ARG A 127 0.97 -7.02 -5.24
N TRP A 128 -0.16 -7.52 -5.70
CA TRP A 128 -1.46 -7.29 -5.11
C TRP A 128 -2.08 -8.61 -4.63
N PRO A 129 -1.77 -9.09 -3.41
CA PRO A 129 -2.09 -10.47 -3.00
C PRO A 129 -3.58 -10.79 -2.96
N ALA A 130 -4.43 -9.78 -2.82
CA ALA A 130 -5.89 -9.91 -2.81
C ALA A 130 -6.51 -9.83 -4.22
N GLY A 131 -5.69 -9.66 -5.27
CA GLY A 131 -6.18 -9.32 -6.61
C GLY A 131 -6.68 -7.88 -6.72
N ALA A 132 -7.10 -7.46 -7.91
CA ALA A 132 -7.65 -6.12 -8.11
C ALA A 132 -8.84 -5.85 -7.17
N PRO A 133 -8.94 -4.66 -6.54
CA PRO A 133 -10.13 -4.28 -5.79
C PRO A 133 -11.37 -4.26 -6.68
N LEU A 134 -12.53 -4.56 -6.10
CA LEU A 134 -13.80 -4.53 -6.82
C LEU A 134 -14.22 -3.08 -7.18
N PRO A 135 -15.06 -2.88 -8.21
CA PRO A 135 -15.69 -1.59 -8.45
C PRO A 135 -16.61 -1.18 -7.30
N TYR A 136 -16.75 0.12 -7.09
CA TYR A 136 -17.79 0.65 -6.21
C TYR A 136 -19.19 0.47 -6.85
N PRO A 137 -20.25 0.13 -6.09
CA PRO A 137 -20.30 -0.08 -4.65
C PRO A 137 -19.97 -1.52 -4.19
N LEU A 138 -19.65 -2.45 -5.11
CA LEU A 138 -19.36 -3.85 -4.73
C LEU A 138 -18.15 -3.96 -3.78
N SER A 139 -17.18 -3.05 -3.89
CA SER A 139 -16.05 -2.96 -2.95
C SER A 139 -16.45 -2.75 -1.50
N MET A 140 -17.60 -2.13 -1.22
CA MET A 140 -18.10 -1.94 0.16
C MET A 140 -18.44 -3.26 0.86
N ALA A 141 -18.81 -4.28 0.08
CA ALA A 141 -19.12 -5.61 0.60
C ALA A 141 -17.88 -6.53 0.63
N ALA A 142 -16.73 -6.07 0.13
CA ALA A 142 -15.52 -6.86 0.14
C ALA A 142 -15.07 -7.13 1.58
N GLN A 143 -14.68 -8.37 1.85
CA GLN A 143 -14.14 -8.76 3.15
C GLN A 143 -12.65 -9.10 3.01
N GLY A 144 -11.81 -8.28 3.64
CA GLY A 144 -10.38 -8.56 3.71
C GLY A 144 -10.08 -9.85 4.47
N SER A 145 -9.11 -10.62 3.98
CA SER A 145 -8.65 -11.85 4.62
C SER A 145 -7.37 -11.63 5.42
N MET A 146 -7.37 -11.95 6.72
CA MET A 146 -6.15 -11.88 7.54
C MET A 146 -5.00 -12.72 6.98
N ARG A 147 -5.30 -13.88 6.39
CA ARG A 147 -4.28 -14.74 5.75
C ARG A 147 -3.65 -14.06 4.55
N VAL A 148 -4.44 -13.36 3.72
CA VAL A 148 -3.94 -12.63 2.56
C VAL A 148 -3.18 -11.38 3.00
N TRP A 149 -3.73 -10.65 3.98
CA TRP A 149 -3.10 -9.48 4.60
C TRP A 149 -1.70 -9.78 5.16
N ALA A 150 -1.51 -10.95 5.78
CA ALA A 150 -0.20 -11.36 6.31
C ALA A 150 0.91 -11.45 5.25
N LYS A 151 0.58 -11.62 3.96
CA LYS A 151 1.55 -11.72 2.86
C LYS A 151 2.28 -10.40 2.57
N GLY A 152 1.74 -9.24 2.99
CA GLY A 152 2.27 -7.92 2.62
C GLY A 152 2.18 -7.64 1.11
N GLY A 153 2.60 -6.44 0.69
CA GLY A 153 2.40 -5.93 -0.67
C GLY A 153 1.38 -4.80 -0.72
N HIS A 154 0.68 -4.65 -1.85
CA HIS A 154 -0.30 -3.59 -2.09
C HIS A 154 -1.71 -4.07 -1.77
N PHE A 155 -2.51 -3.20 -1.17
CA PHE A 155 -3.91 -3.44 -0.83
C PHE A 155 -4.76 -2.18 -1.03
N GLY A 156 -6.00 -2.35 -1.46
CA GLY A 156 -7.02 -1.31 -1.29
C GLY A 156 -7.55 -1.33 0.14
N ALA A 157 -8.08 -0.21 0.64
CA ALA A 157 -8.70 -0.17 1.96
C ALA A 157 -9.85 -1.19 2.10
N SER A 158 -10.62 -1.39 1.02
CA SER A 158 -11.68 -2.41 0.90
C SER A 158 -11.21 -3.86 1.07
N GLN A 159 -9.90 -4.11 0.96
CA GLN A 159 -9.30 -5.42 1.11
C GLN A 159 -8.60 -5.59 2.46
N VAL A 160 -8.64 -4.57 3.32
CA VAL A 160 -8.09 -4.66 4.68
C VAL A 160 -9.09 -5.38 5.59
N PRO A 161 -8.66 -6.39 6.37
CA PRO A 161 -9.57 -7.17 7.20
C PRO A 161 -10.34 -6.31 8.22
N GLY A 162 -11.66 -6.50 8.28
CA GLY A 162 -12.51 -5.84 9.28
C GLY A 162 -12.70 -4.33 9.08
N VAL A 163 -12.27 -3.77 7.94
CA VAL A 163 -12.44 -2.35 7.60
C VAL A 163 -13.62 -2.20 6.63
N PRO A 164 -14.71 -1.52 7.01
CA PRO A 164 -15.86 -1.30 6.13
C PRO A 164 -15.62 -0.10 5.22
N ASP A 165 -14.79 -0.28 4.19
CA ASP A 165 -14.36 0.77 3.28
C ASP A 165 -14.43 0.29 1.82
N GLY A 166 -14.70 1.20 0.88
CA GLY A 166 -14.86 0.90 -0.54
C GLY A 166 -13.63 1.24 -1.38
N ASP A 167 -12.64 1.90 -0.78
CA ASP A 167 -11.49 2.41 -1.49
C ASP A 167 -10.57 1.29 -2.01
N PRO A 168 -9.85 1.52 -3.11
CA PRO A 168 -9.92 2.70 -3.98
C PRO A 168 -10.90 2.57 -5.16
N GLY A 169 -11.84 1.62 -5.13
CA GLY A 169 -12.64 1.26 -6.31
C GLY A 169 -11.85 0.43 -7.33
N ALA A 170 -12.38 0.31 -8.55
CA ALA A 170 -11.86 -0.56 -9.62
C ALA A 170 -10.59 -0.01 -10.29
N ILE A 171 -9.53 0.15 -9.51
CA ILE A 171 -8.22 0.52 -10.02
C ILE A 171 -7.59 -0.62 -10.83
N ASP A 172 -6.86 -0.25 -11.87
CA ASP A 172 -6.00 -1.15 -12.62
C ASP A 172 -4.69 -1.36 -11.86
N VAL A 173 -4.59 -2.50 -11.16
CA VAL A 173 -3.40 -2.82 -10.36
C VAL A 173 -2.16 -3.03 -11.21
N HIS A 174 -2.28 -3.44 -12.48
CA HIS A 174 -1.13 -3.65 -13.37
C HIS A 174 -0.43 -2.33 -13.69
N ARG A 175 -1.19 -1.22 -13.75
CA ARG A 175 -0.61 0.12 -13.88
C ARG A 175 0.15 0.60 -12.65
N ILE A 176 0.03 -0.09 -11.51
CA ILE A 176 0.72 0.24 -10.25
C ILE A 176 1.86 -0.74 -9.96
N VAL A 177 1.58 -2.04 -9.94
CA VAL A 177 2.59 -3.05 -9.57
C VAL A 177 3.33 -3.63 -10.78
N GLY A 178 2.93 -3.28 -12.00
CA GLY A 178 3.40 -3.90 -13.23
C GLY A 178 2.72 -5.24 -13.50
N GLU A 179 3.11 -5.88 -14.59
CA GLU A 179 2.72 -7.26 -14.86
C GLU A 179 3.28 -8.20 -13.78
N PRO A 180 2.54 -9.25 -13.39
CA PRO A 180 3.10 -10.30 -12.56
C PRO A 180 4.34 -10.83 -13.27
N ALA A 181 5.50 -10.74 -12.63
CA ALA A 181 6.67 -11.46 -13.12
C ALA A 181 6.31 -12.95 -13.06
N ASP A 182 6.16 -13.59 -14.24
CA ASP A 182 5.94 -15.02 -14.34
C ASP A 182 7.01 -15.76 -13.51
N GLY A 183 6.59 -16.41 -12.43
CA GLY A 183 7.26 -17.59 -11.89
C GLY A 183 8.71 -17.46 -11.40
N LEU A 184 9.18 -16.30 -10.92
CA LEU A 184 10.36 -16.32 -10.05
C LEU A 184 9.95 -16.76 -8.64
N ASP A 185 9.70 -18.06 -8.52
CA ASP A 185 9.66 -18.77 -7.26
C ASP A 185 11.00 -18.51 -6.57
N VAL A 186 11.00 -17.62 -5.58
CA VAL A 186 12.18 -17.40 -4.74
C VAL A 186 12.46 -18.74 -4.08
N PRO A 187 13.62 -19.39 -4.32
CA PRO A 187 13.92 -20.65 -3.67
C PRO A 187 13.88 -20.42 -2.16
N VAL A 188 13.02 -21.17 -1.47
CA VAL A 188 13.05 -21.25 -0.01
C VAL A 188 14.45 -21.78 0.36
N PRO A 189 15.29 -21.02 1.10
CA PRO A 189 16.56 -21.56 1.56
C PRO A 189 16.23 -22.63 2.60
N GLY A 190 16.40 -23.91 2.23
CA GLY A 190 16.22 -25.01 3.18
C GLY A 190 15.82 -26.36 2.61
N ARG A 191 15.56 -26.50 1.30
CA ARG A 191 15.35 -27.84 0.70
C ARG A 191 16.50 -28.18 -0.22
N SER A 192 17.57 -28.73 0.35
CA SER A 192 18.56 -29.48 -0.44
C SER A 192 17.87 -30.65 -1.13
N PRO A 193 17.91 -30.77 -2.46
CA PRO A 193 17.54 -31.99 -3.14
C PRO A 193 18.77 -32.88 -3.18
N ASP A 194 19.01 -33.65 -2.11
CA ASP A 194 19.76 -34.90 -2.19
C ASP A 194 19.78 -35.61 -0.83
N ALA A 195 18.87 -36.56 -0.67
CA ALA A 195 19.04 -37.76 0.15
C ALA A 195 17.83 -38.66 -0.07
N GLY A 196 17.87 -39.48 -1.13
CA GLY A 196 16.85 -40.50 -1.30
C GLY A 196 16.89 -41.25 -2.63
N GLU A 197 17.94 -42.03 -2.88
CA GLU A 197 17.76 -43.35 -3.53
C GLU A 197 19.01 -44.23 -3.36
N ALA A 198 19.00 -45.07 -2.34
CA ALA A 198 19.78 -46.31 -2.33
C ALA A 198 18.83 -47.46 -1.98
N ALA A 199 18.27 -48.03 -3.04
CA ALA A 199 17.95 -49.43 -3.27
C ALA A 199 17.43 -50.29 -2.09
N GLY A 200 16.17 -50.70 -2.19
CA GLY A 200 15.90 -52.06 -2.69
C GLY A 200 16.20 -53.24 -1.76
N GLN A 201 15.15 -53.65 -1.03
CA GLN A 201 14.90 -54.96 -0.44
C GLN A 201 15.24 -56.16 -1.38
N ARG A 202 15.82 -57.25 -0.83
CA ARG A 202 15.22 -58.62 -0.78
C ARG A 202 16.24 -59.73 -0.40
N ARG A 203 15.84 -60.50 0.62
CA ARG A 203 16.18 -61.88 1.01
C ARG A 203 17.54 -62.16 1.65
#